data_AF-I3TG50-F1
#
_entry.id   AF-I3TG50-F1
#
_cell.length_a   1.000
_cell.length_b   1.000
_cell.length_c   1.000
_cell.angle_alpha   90.00
_cell.angle_beta   90.00
_cell.angle_gamma   90.00
#
_symmetry.space_group_name_H-M   'P 1'
#
loop_
_entity.id
_entity.type
_entity.pdbx_description
1 polymer ?
#
loop_
_entity_poly.entity_id
_entity_poly.type
_entity_poly.pdbx_seq_one_letter_code
_entity_poly.pdbx_strand_id
1 'polypeptide(L)'
;MFSEIAQVVGAEVASTLELGEPIEGEDAWLVLDYLLENKPVEVVDEEEVVEGGECYHVALVVEGSYLFYLLKMGRVSRCVLIEVGKNRVESLLDEVFRRLGKCGEEG
;
A
#
# COMPACT_ATOMS: atom_id res chain seq x y z
N MET A 1 -8.49 10.64 -7.82
CA MET A 1 -7.66 9.97 -6.80
C MET A 1 -6.32 10.66 -6.58
N PHE A 2 -5.33 10.59 -7.50
CA PHE A 2 -3.98 11.15 -7.23
C PHE A 2 -3.95 12.65 -6.96
N SER A 3 -4.80 13.44 -7.61
CA SER A 3 -4.95 14.88 -7.30
C SER A 3 -5.49 15.16 -5.90
N GLU A 4 -6.24 14.23 -5.31
CA GLU A 4 -6.74 14.33 -3.93
C GLU A 4 -5.66 13.85 -2.95
N ILE A 5 -4.96 12.75 -3.27
CA ILE A 5 -3.79 12.27 -2.50
C ILE A 5 -2.71 13.37 -2.43
N ALA A 6 -2.49 14.11 -3.52
CA ALA A 6 -1.56 15.24 -3.55
C ALA A 6 -1.90 16.36 -2.56
N GLN A 7 -3.17 16.49 -2.16
CA GLN A 7 -3.58 17.46 -1.12
C GLN A 7 -3.25 16.96 0.29
N VAL A 8 -3.01 15.65 0.46
CA VAL A 8 -2.67 15.01 1.73
C VAL A 8 -1.15 14.96 1.92
N VAL A 9 -0.42 14.44 0.94
CA VAL A 9 1.03 14.16 1.05
C VAL A 9 1.92 15.02 0.15
N GLY A 10 1.33 15.96 -0.60
CA GLY A 10 2.04 16.81 -1.54
C GLY A 10 2.15 16.20 -2.95
N ALA A 11 2.37 17.08 -3.93
CA ALA A 11 2.34 16.71 -5.34
C ALA A 11 3.48 15.76 -5.76
N GLU A 12 4.70 15.97 -5.26
CA GLU A 12 5.85 15.11 -5.63
C GLU A 12 5.64 13.66 -5.16
N VAL A 13 5.20 13.47 -3.92
CA VAL A 13 4.93 12.15 -3.33
C VAL A 13 3.76 11.47 -4.06
N ALA A 14 2.69 12.21 -4.34
CA ALA A 14 1.55 11.68 -5.10
C ALA A 14 1.93 11.26 -6.53
N SER A 15 2.83 12.00 -7.20
CA SER A 15 3.36 11.61 -8.50
C SER A 15 4.24 10.36 -8.44
N THR A 16 5.03 10.17 -7.37
CA THR A 16 5.76 8.91 -7.15
C THR A 16 4.81 7.73 -7.05
N LEU A 17 3.72 7.86 -6.28
CA LEU A 17 2.68 6.83 -6.19
C LEU A 17 1.97 6.60 -7.53
N GLU A 18 1.68 7.65 -8.30
CA GLU A 18 1.05 7.54 -9.63
C GLU A 18 1.89 6.72 -10.62
N LEU A 19 3.22 6.77 -10.49
CA LEU A 19 4.15 5.95 -11.26
C LEU A 19 4.24 4.50 -10.77
N GLY A 20 3.50 4.14 -9.70
CA GLY A 20 3.58 2.83 -9.06
C GLY A 20 4.86 2.62 -8.24
N GLU A 21 5.59 3.68 -7.93
CA GLU A 21 6.81 3.62 -7.11
C GLU A 21 6.48 3.73 -5.61
N PRO A 22 7.26 3.07 -4.73
CA PRO A 22 6.99 3.10 -3.30
C PRO A 22 7.30 4.47 -2.71
N ILE A 23 6.45 4.88 -1.78
CA ILE A 23 6.71 5.98 -0.86
C ILE A 23 6.89 5.42 0.55
N GLU A 24 7.55 6.15 1.44
CA GLU A 24 7.97 5.66 2.74
C GLU A 24 7.57 6.59 3.89
N GLY A 25 7.64 6.08 5.11
CA GLY A 25 7.46 6.86 6.33
C GLY A 25 6.02 7.24 6.62
N GLU A 26 5.82 8.43 7.17
CA GLU A 26 4.52 8.96 7.59
C GLU A 26 3.55 9.13 6.42
N ASP A 27 4.05 9.54 5.25
CA ASP A 27 3.24 9.72 4.05
C ASP A 27 2.53 8.42 3.65
N ALA A 28 3.18 7.27 3.84
CA ALA A 28 2.58 5.98 3.53
C ALA A 28 1.35 5.68 4.41
N TRP A 29 1.36 6.11 5.67
CA TRP A 29 0.22 5.99 6.59
C TRP A 29 -0.87 7.00 6.27
N LEU A 30 -0.50 8.24 5.99
CA LEU A 30 -1.45 9.28 5.61
C LEU A 30 -2.26 8.90 4.36
N VAL A 31 -1.63 8.20 3.41
CA VAL A 31 -2.34 7.66 2.25
C VAL A 31 -3.29 6.54 2.64
N LEU A 32 -2.88 5.60 3.50
CA LEU A 32 -3.79 4.55 4.00
C LEU A 32 -5.02 5.17 4.68
N ASP A 33 -4.81 6.08 5.63
CA ASP A 33 -5.89 6.75 6.39
C ASP A 33 -6.84 7.46 5.44
N TYR A 34 -6.30 8.24 4.50
CA TYR A 34 -7.10 8.93 3.48
C TYR A 34 -7.96 7.95 2.67
N LEU A 35 -7.38 6.82 2.21
CA LEU A 35 -8.09 5.84 1.39
C LEU A 35 -9.22 5.16 2.18
N LEU A 36 -8.96 4.75 3.42
CA LEU A 36 -9.97 4.11 4.28
C LEU A 36 -11.15 5.04 4.60
N GLU A 37 -10.87 6.33 4.80
CA GLU A 37 -11.90 7.31 5.17
C GLU A 37 -12.70 7.85 3.98
N ASN A 38 -12.07 7.96 2.80
CA ASN A 38 -12.63 8.74 1.69
C ASN A 38 -12.94 7.92 0.44
N LYS A 39 -12.52 6.66 0.37
CA LYS A 39 -12.69 5.82 -0.81
C LYS A 39 -13.43 4.51 -0.50
N PRO A 40 -14.22 3.99 -1.45
CA PRO A 40 -14.66 2.61 -1.39
C PRO A 40 -13.43 1.69 -1.41
N VAL A 41 -13.26 0.90 -0.36
CA VAL A 41 -12.15 -0.04 -0.19
C VAL A 41 -12.65 -1.44 0.12
N GLU A 42 -11.92 -2.43 -0.37
CA GLU A 42 -12.05 -3.84 0.01
C GLU A 42 -10.69 -4.34 0.50
N VAL A 43 -10.63 -4.84 1.73
CA VAL A 43 -9.42 -5.48 2.26
C VAL A 43 -9.27 -6.85 1.61
N VAL A 44 -8.15 -7.09 0.94
CA VAL A 44 -7.88 -8.37 0.26
C VAL A 44 -6.83 -9.21 0.97
N ASP A 45 -5.95 -8.59 1.75
CA ASP A 45 -4.95 -9.27 2.56
C ASP A 45 -4.53 -8.35 3.73
N GLU A 46 -4.39 -8.88 4.93
CA GLU A 46 -3.99 -8.13 6.12
C GLU A 46 -3.37 -9.09 7.14
N GLU A 47 -2.22 -8.71 7.72
CA GLU A 47 -1.52 -9.53 8.72
C GLU A 47 -0.72 -8.64 9.68
N GLU A 48 -0.67 -9.05 10.95
CA GLU A 48 0.09 -8.39 12.00
C GLU A 48 0.89 -9.43 12.79
N VAL A 49 2.22 -9.34 12.73
CA VAL A 49 3.14 -10.20 13.46
C VAL A 49 3.88 -9.35 14.50
N VAL A 50 3.73 -9.72 15.77
CA VAL A 50 4.38 -9.02 16.90
C VAL A 50 5.53 -9.86 17.48
N GLU A 51 5.45 -11.19 17.38
CA GLU A 51 6.48 -12.09 17.91
C GLU A 51 7.66 -12.21 16.93
N GLY A 52 8.87 -11.83 17.36
CA GLY A 52 10.10 -11.90 16.54
C GLY A 52 10.45 -10.60 15.79
N GLY A 53 9.55 -9.61 15.81
CA GLY A 53 9.74 -8.27 15.23
C GLY A 53 8.40 -7.67 14.83
N GLU A 54 8.19 -6.38 15.08
CA GLU A 54 6.96 -5.68 14.69
C GLU A 54 6.83 -5.64 13.17
N CYS A 55 5.89 -6.40 12.61
CA CYS A 55 5.53 -6.36 11.20
C CYS A 55 4.03 -6.21 11.05
N TYR A 56 3.61 -5.30 10.18
CA TYR A 56 2.21 -5.17 9.78
C TYR A 56 2.14 -4.95 8.29
N HIS A 57 1.21 -5.61 7.60
CA HIS A 57 0.88 -5.24 6.24
C HIS A 57 -0.62 -5.28 5.97
N VAL A 58 -1.03 -4.50 5.00
CA VAL A 58 -2.40 -4.48 4.51
C VAL A 58 -2.40 -4.22 3.00
N ALA A 59 -3.24 -4.96 2.29
CA ALA A 59 -3.51 -4.78 0.88
C ALA A 59 -5.00 -4.49 0.67
N LEU A 60 -5.30 -3.43 -0.07
CA LEU A 60 -6.65 -2.95 -0.32
C LEU A 60 -6.91 -2.84 -1.82
N VAL A 61 -8.09 -3.23 -2.28
CA VAL A 61 -8.62 -2.82 -3.57
C VAL A 61 -9.41 -1.53 -3.38
N VAL A 62 -8.97 -0.46 -4.05
CA VAL A 62 -9.54 0.89 -3.96
C VAL A 62 -10.34 1.17 -5.23
N GLU A 63 -11.60 1.58 -5.07
CA GLU A 63 -12.53 1.91 -6.17
C GLU A 63 -12.65 0.80 -7.24
N GLY A 64 -12.34 -0.46 -6.87
CA GLY A 64 -12.31 -1.60 -7.79
C GLY A 64 -11.22 -1.53 -8.87
N SER A 65 -10.36 -0.52 -8.84
CA SER A 65 -9.46 -0.18 -9.97
C SER A 65 -7.98 -0.11 -9.58
N TYR A 66 -7.67 0.03 -8.29
CA TYR A 66 -6.30 0.12 -7.80
C TYR A 66 -6.05 -0.88 -6.67
N LEU A 67 -4.84 -1.44 -6.63
CA LEU A 67 -4.32 -2.19 -5.51
C LEU A 67 -3.41 -1.26 -4.71
N PHE A 68 -3.81 -0.94 -3.48
CA PHE A 68 -2.96 -0.33 -2.48
C PHE A 68 -2.29 -1.41 -1.65
N TYR A 69 -1.02 -1.21 -1.29
CA TYR A 69 -0.34 -2.07 -0.33
C TYR A 69 0.54 -1.24 0.59
N LEU A 70 0.44 -1.47 1.89
CA LEU A 70 1.33 -0.92 2.91
C LEU A 70 2.03 -2.07 3.64
N LEU A 71 3.34 -1.93 3.83
CA LEU A 71 4.14 -2.76 4.72
C LEU A 71 4.85 -1.89 5.75
N LYS A 72 4.72 -2.25 7.02
CA LYS A 72 5.48 -1.77 8.15
C LYS A 72 6.39 -2.89 8.65
N MET A 73 7.68 -2.63 8.77
CA MET A 73 8.64 -3.49 9.46
C MET A 73 9.46 -2.63 10.44
N GLY A 74 9.26 -2.86 11.73
CA GLY A 74 9.83 -2.04 12.79
C GLY A 74 9.48 -0.57 12.60
N ARG A 75 10.49 0.28 12.41
CA ARG A 75 10.29 1.73 12.21
C ARG A 75 10.12 2.17 10.76
N VAL A 76 10.22 1.24 9.81
CA VAL A 76 10.10 1.55 8.39
C VAL A 76 8.70 1.19 7.93
N SER A 77 8.03 2.13 7.27
CA SER A 77 6.78 1.91 6.54
C SER A 77 6.97 2.29 5.09
N ARG A 78 6.34 1.54 4.20
CA ARG A 78 6.32 1.82 2.77
C ARG A 78 5.02 1.40 2.15
N CYS A 79 4.54 2.14 1.17
CA CYS A 79 3.36 1.76 0.40
C CYS A 79 3.51 2.00 -1.09
N VAL A 80 2.70 1.29 -1.86
CA VAL A 80 2.51 1.47 -3.30
C VAL A 80 1.03 1.51 -3.63
N LEU A 81 0.71 2.12 -4.76
CA LEU A 81 -0.62 2.13 -5.35
C LEU A 81 -0.47 1.79 -6.83
N ILE A 82 -1.06 0.67 -7.25
CA ILE A 82 -0.87 0.12 -8.60
C ILE A 82 -2.23 -0.04 -9.27
N GLU A 83 -2.36 0.41 -10.51
CA GLU A 83 -3.59 0.18 -11.28
C GLU A 83 -3.77 -1.32 -11.58
N VAL A 84 -4.95 -1.84 -11.28
CA VAL A 84 -5.27 -3.26 -11.52
C VAL A 84 -5.32 -3.55 -13.02
N GLY A 85 -5.88 -2.63 -13.80
CA GLY A 85 -5.97 -2.73 -15.26
C GLY A 85 -6.64 -4.04 -15.71
N LYS A 86 -5.94 -4.80 -16.56
CA LYS A 86 -6.40 -6.15 -17.01
C LYS A 86 -5.82 -7.28 -16.17
N ASN A 87 -5.00 -6.97 -15.17
CA ASN A 87 -4.37 -7.97 -14.33
C ASN A 87 -5.35 -8.47 -13.28
N ARG A 88 -5.09 -9.67 -12.75
CA ARG A 88 -5.81 -10.17 -11.57
C ARG A 88 -5.16 -9.58 -10.32
N VAL A 89 -5.98 -9.21 -9.35
CA VAL A 89 -5.53 -8.68 -8.04
C VAL A 89 -4.50 -9.63 -7.40
N GLU A 90 -4.75 -10.94 -7.43
CA GLU A 90 -3.84 -11.97 -6.92
C GLU A 90 -2.44 -11.89 -7.54
N SER A 91 -2.35 -11.70 -8.86
CA SER A 91 -1.07 -11.61 -9.56
C SER A 91 -0.30 -10.34 -9.22
N LEU A 92 -1.01 -9.23 -8.98
CA LEU A 92 -0.40 -7.98 -8.54
C LEU A 92 0.05 -8.06 -7.08
N LEU A 93 -0.71 -8.71 -6.21
CA LEU A 93 -0.29 -9.00 -4.83
C LEU A 93 1.02 -9.77 -4.82
N ASP A 94 1.13 -10.85 -5.61
CA ASP A 94 2.36 -11.63 -5.71
C ASP A 94 3.56 -10.81 -6.22
N GLU A 95 3.33 -9.85 -7.13
CA GLU A 95 4.37 -8.93 -7.59
C GLU A 95 4.79 -7.95 -6.49
N VAL A 96 3.81 -7.37 -5.80
CA VAL A 96 4.04 -6.44 -4.71
C VAL A 96 4.77 -7.10 -3.55
N PHE A 97 4.38 -8.30 -3.15
CA PHE A 97 5.06 -9.07 -2.10
C PHE A 97 6.52 -9.37 -2.49
N ARG A 98 6.79 -9.74 -3.74
CA ARG A 98 8.18 -9.93 -4.20
C ARG A 98 8.99 -8.63 -4.20
N ARG A 99 8.34 -7.49 -4.42
CA ARG A 99 9.01 -6.17 -4.48
C ARG A 99 9.25 -5.56 -3.10
N LEU A 100 8.27 -5.63 -2.21
CA LEU A 100 8.26 -4.95 -0.92
C LEU A 100 8.38 -5.90 0.27
N GLY A 101 8.21 -7.20 0.08
CA GLY A 101 8.07 -8.18 1.14
C GLY A 101 6.64 -8.24 1.69
N LYS A 102 6.43 -9.14 2.66
CA LYS A 102 5.21 -9.25 3.47
C LYS A 102 5.55 -9.79 4.85
N CYS A 103 4.64 -9.66 5.80
CA CYS A 103 4.79 -10.28 7.11
C CYS A 103 4.66 -11.80 7.02
N GLY A 104 5.36 -12.51 7.91
CA GLY A 104 5.34 -13.97 7.96
C GLY A 104 6.15 -14.66 6.86
N GLU A 105 6.84 -13.91 5.99
CA GLU A 105 7.86 -14.49 5.11
C GLU A 105 9.15 -14.70 5.92
N GLU A 106 9.40 -15.95 6.35
CA GLU A 106 10.69 -16.33 6.93
C GLU A 106 11.79 -16.16 5.86
N GLY A 107 12.76 -15.29 6.12
CA GLY A 107 13.99 -15.18 5.32
C GLY A 107 14.93 -16.36 5.55
#